data_AF-A0A8S2UI51-F1
#
_entry.id   AF-A0A8S2UI51-F1
#
_cell.length_a   1.000
_cell.length_b   1.000
_cell.length_c   1.000
_cell.angle_alpha   90.00
_cell.angle_beta   90.00
_cell.angle_gamma   90.00
#
_symmetry.space_group_name_H-M   'P 1'
#
loop_
_entity.id
_entity.type
_entity.pdbx_description
1 polymer ?
#
loop_
_entity_poly.entity_id
_entity_poly.type
_entity_poly.pdbx_seq_one_letter_code
_entity_poly.pdbx_strand_id
1 'polypeptide(L)' 'LTAHLQILADVFLIAETGLIKVPMAPEVTYPKQNLLYVQQFMANLLKIVFSHL' A
#
# COMPACT_ATOMS: atom_id res chain seq x y z
N LEU A 1 18.67 -6.31 5.69
CA LEU A 1 17.47 -6.07 6.53
C LEU A 1 17.08 -4.58 6.52
N THR A 2 17.98 -3.68 6.88
CA THR A 2 17.78 -2.21 6.90
C THR A 2 17.26 -1.63 5.58
N ALA A 3 17.84 -2.03 4.43
CA ALA A 3 17.41 -1.52 3.14
C ALA A 3 15.95 -1.88 2.77
N HIS A 4 15.47 -3.07 3.17
CA HIS A 4 14.10 -3.50 2.85
C HIS A 4 13.08 -2.74 3.71
N LEU A 5 13.42 -2.49 4.98
CA LEU A 5 12.60 -1.67 5.88
C LEU A 5 12.53 -0.22 5.39
N GLN A 6 13.64 0.33 4.90
CA GLN A 6 13.66 1.68 4.35
C GLN A 6 12.77 1.80 3.12
N ILE A 7 12.91 0.89 2.16
CA ILE A 7 12.08 0.89 0.94
C ILE A 7 10.59 0.77 1.31
N LEU A 8 10.24 -0.10 2.25
CA LEU A 8 8.85 -0.28 2.67
C LEU A 8 8.30 0.99 3.34
N ALA A 9 9.09 1.62 4.21
CA ALA A 9 8.73 2.88 4.84
C ALA A 9 8.50 3.99 3.82
N ASP A 10 9.39 4.11 2.82
CA ASP A 10 9.29 5.14 1.77
C ASP A 10 8.03 4.93 0.91
N VAL A 11 7.72 3.68 0.55
CA VAL A 11 6.52 3.35 -0.23
C VAL A 11 5.24 3.71 0.54
N PHE A 12 5.17 3.41 1.83
CA PHE A 12 4.01 3.77 2.65
C PHE A 12 3.89 5.28 2.84
N LEU A 13 5.01 5.98 3.06
CA LEU A 13 5.01 7.44 3.17
C LEU A 13 4.50 8.10 1.88
N ILE A 14 4.90 7.60 0.71
CA ILE A 14 4.43 8.11 -0.59
C ILE A 14 2.90 7.94 -0.74
N ALA A 15 2.36 6.80 -0.30
CA ALA A 15 0.92 6.53 -0.35
C ALA A 15 0.14 7.41 0.65
N GLU A 16 0.66 7.58 1.86
CA GLU A 16 0.04 8.36 2.93
C GLU A 16 0.03 9.87 2.63
N THR A 17 1.13 10.39 2.11
CA THR A 17 1.26 11.80 1.72
C THR A 17 0.49 12.16 0.44
N GLY A 18 -0.11 11.16 -0.23
CA GLY A 18 -0.89 11.35 -1.43
C GLY A 18 -0.04 11.86 -2.60
N LEU A 19 1.25 11.52 -2.65
CA LEU A 19 2.14 11.90 -3.75
C LEU A 19 1.75 11.22 -5.06
N ILE A 20 1.13 10.05 -4.99
CA ILE A 20 0.60 9.34 -6.17
C ILE A 20 -0.71 10.00 -6.61
N LYS A 21 -0.64 10.76 -7.72
CA LYS A 21 -1.77 11.52 -8.27
C LYS A 21 -2.63 10.75 -9.27
N VAL A 22 -2.31 9.49 -9.53
CA VAL A 22 -3.06 8.59 -10.41
C VAL A 22 -3.69 7.46 -9.60
N PRO A 23 -4.83 6.90 -10.04
CA PRO A 23 -5.35 5.68 -9.43
C PRO A 23 -4.34 4.53 -9.51
N MET A 24 -4.13 3.84 -8.38
CA MET A 24 -3.16 2.73 -8.30
C MET A 24 -3.71 1.40 -8.84
N ALA A 25 -5.03 1.28 -9.01
CA ALA A 25 -5.68 0.08 -9.52
C ALA A 25 -6.99 0.43 -10.25
N PRO A 26 -7.51 -0.45 -11.14
CA PRO A 26 -8.73 -0.20 -11.91
C PRO A 26 -9.98 0.08 -11.04
N GLU A 27 -10.06 -0.54 -9.87
CA GLU A 27 -11.13 -0.36 -8.89
C GLU A 27 -11.05 0.96 -8.12
N VAL A 28 -9.92 1.67 -8.22
CA VAL A 28 -9.75 2.98 -7.61
C VAL A 28 -10.20 4.04 -8.61
N THR A 29 -11.26 4.78 -8.25
CA THR A 29 -11.77 5.86 -9.11
C THR A 29 -11.02 7.17 -8.87
N TYR A 30 -10.67 7.47 -7.62
CA TYR A 30 -10.03 8.72 -7.23
C TYR A 30 -8.70 8.47 -6.51
N PRO A 31 -7.63 9.23 -6.80
CA PRO A 31 -6.33 9.06 -6.14
C PRO A 31 -6.38 9.15 -4.60
N LYS A 32 -7.35 9.88 -4.04
CA LYS A 32 -7.59 9.93 -2.58
C LYS A 32 -7.91 8.57 -1.95
N GLN A 33 -8.31 7.59 -2.74
CA GLN A 33 -8.61 6.22 -2.30
C GLN A 33 -7.39 5.29 -2.36
N ASN A 34 -6.25 5.76 -2.90
CA ASN A 34 -5.03 4.97 -3.01
C ASN A 34 -4.54 4.45 -1.66
N LEU A 35 -4.66 5.26 -0.59
CA LEU A 35 -4.27 4.83 0.75
C LEU A 35 -5.11 3.64 1.23
N LEU A 36 -6.43 3.70 1.05
CA LEU A 36 -7.34 2.61 1.39
C LEU A 36 -7.01 1.34 0.58
N TYR A 37 -6.73 1.51 -0.72
CA TYR A 37 -6.31 0.40 -1.58
C TYR A 37 -5.03 -0.27 -1.08
N VAL A 38 -3.99 0.51 -0.75
CA VAL A 38 -2.71 -0.02 -0.23
C VAL A 38 -2.93 -0.77 1.09
N GLN A 39 -3.77 -0.26 1.99
CA GLN A 39 -4.11 -0.95 3.24
C GLN A 39 -4.77 -2.31 2.98
N GLN A 40 -5.76 -2.37 2.08
CA GLN A 40 -6.44 -3.61 1.72
C GLN A 40 -5.50 -4.60 1.04
N PHE A 41 -4.66 -4.12 0.12
CA PHE A 41 -3.66 -4.94 -0.57
C PHE A 41 -2.69 -5.57 0.42
N MET A 42 -2.13 -4.79 1.35
CA MET A 42 -1.20 -5.30 2.36
C MET A 42 -1.88 -6.29 3.30
N ALA A 43 -3.11 -6.01 3.73
CA ALA A 43 -3.87 -6.95 4.57
C ALA A 43 -4.08 -8.29 3.87
N ASN A 44 -4.42 -8.29 2.58
CA ASN A 44 -4.61 -9.51 1.80
C ASN A 44 -3.30 -10.25 1.59
N LEU A 45 -2.21 -9.54 1.26
CA LEU A 45 -0.88 -10.12 1.11
C LEU A 45 -0.44 -10.84 2.40
N LEU A 46 -0.62 -10.18 3.55
CA LEU A 46 -0.27 -10.75 4.85
C LEU A 46 -1.13 -11.98 5.18
N LYS A 47 -2.42 -11.97 4.89
CA LYS A 47 -3.30 -13.15 5.08
C LYS A 47 -2.89 -14.34 4.20
N ILE A 48 -2.44 -14.09 2.97
CA ILE A 48 -1.96 -15.15 2.06
C ILE A 48 -0.67 -15.78 2.63
N VAL A 49 0.26 -14.95 3.09
CA VAL A 49 1.57 -15.42 3.57
C VAL A 49 1.48 -16.03 4.98
N PHE A 50 0.63 -15.46 5.84
CA PHE A 50 0.47 -15.84 7.23
C PHE A 50 -1.02 -16.12 7.51
N SER A 51 -1.49 -17.29 7.09
CA SER A 51 -2.90 -17.69 7.16
C SER A 51 -3.50 -17.80 8.57
N HIS A 52 -2.69 -17.61 9.61
CA HIS A 52 -3.07 -17.69 11.03
C HIS A 52 -3.20 -16.31 11.70
N LEU A 53 -2.88 -15.23 10.97
CA LEU A 53 -3.15 -13.84 11.36
C LEU A 53 -4.58 -13.44 10.98
#